data_AF-A0A7J9Z681-F1
#
_entry.id   AF-A0A7J9Z681-F1
#
_cell.length_a   1.000
_cell.length_b   1.000
_cell.length_c   1.000
_cell.angle_alpha   90.00
_cell.angle_beta   90.00
_cell.angle_gamma   90.00
#
_symmetry.space_group_name_H-M   'P 1'
#
loop_
_entity.id
_entity.type
_entity.pdbx_description
1 polymer ?
#
loop_
_entity_poly.entity_id
_entity_poly.type
_entity_poly.pdbx_seq_one_letter_code
_entity_poly.pdbx_strand_id
1 'polypeptide(L)'
;MSSSDLREASATSGVDVDVDDLCERLESLASAGGSSVDDRQNRRLFTAAFRLLAARAIAGETSEPFVDDAGVNATDVVVVTSMLLEQQNLEVFELALWQSLGGRPWIGRVE
;
A
#
# COMPACT_ATOMS: atom_id res chain seq x y z
N MET A 1 31.58 -13.89 27.61
CA MET A 1 30.52 -13.49 26.65
C MET A 1 30.15 -14.75 25.88
N SER A 2 29.03 -15.38 26.24
CA SER A 2 28.65 -16.70 25.75
C SER A 2 27.64 -16.56 24.60
N SER A 3 27.81 -17.37 23.56
CA SER A 3 27.08 -17.30 22.29
C SER A 3 25.60 -17.74 22.36
N SER A 4 25.04 -17.84 23.57
CA SER A 4 23.68 -18.35 23.84
C SER A 4 22.60 -17.26 23.88
N ASP A 5 22.97 -15.98 23.92
CA ASP A 5 22.01 -14.86 23.98
C ASP A 5 21.46 -14.43 22.61
N LEU A 6 21.90 -15.07 21.51
CA LEU A 6 21.52 -14.69 20.13
C LEU A 6 20.28 -15.42 19.58
N ARG A 7 19.56 -16.18 20.40
CA ARG A 7 18.39 -16.97 19.97
C ARG A 7 17.14 -16.78 20.84
N GLU A 8 17.03 -15.64 21.50
CA GLU A 8 15.79 -15.26 22.17
C GLU A 8 14.85 -14.57 21.17
N ALA A 9 14.06 -15.41 20.49
CA ALA A 9 12.72 -15.16 20.00
C ALA A 9 12.31 -13.68 19.81
N SER A 10 12.63 -13.12 18.65
CA SER A 10 11.75 -12.14 18.00
C SER A 10 10.55 -12.90 17.42
N ALA A 11 9.73 -13.47 18.31
CA ALA A 11 8.36 -13.81 17.95
C ALA A 11 7.68 -12.47 17.69
N THR A 12 7.53 -12.11 16.42
CA THR A 12 6.53 -11.14 15.99
C THR A 12 5.21 -11.68 16.54
N SER A 13 4.81 -11.19 17.71
CA SER A 13 3.47 -11.39 18.26
C SER A 13 2.55 -10.90 17.17
N GLY A 14 1.97 -11.84 16.42
CA GLY A 14 0.97 -11.56 15.42
C GLY A 14 -0.13 -10.81 16.14
N VAL A 15 -0.23 -9.51 15.91
CA VAL A 15 -1.44 -8.80 16.27
C VAL A 15 -2.48 -9.40 15.33
N ASP A 16 -3.36 -10.23 15.89
CA ASP A 16 -4.55 -10.71 15.19
C ASP A 16 -5.48 -9.50 15.08
N VAL A 17 -5.16 -8.62 14.12
CA VAL A 17 -6.05 -7.55 13.73
C VAL A 17 -7.13 -8.22 12.91
N ASP A 18 -8.36 -8.15 13.37
CA ASP A 18 -9.51 -8.47 12.55
C ASP A 18 -9.60 -7.39 11.45
N VAL A 19 -8.93 -7.67 10.32
CA VAL A 19 -8.85 -6.75 9.18
C VAL A 19 -10.22 -6.65 8.52
N ASP A 20 -11.05 -7.69 8.59
CA ASP A 20 -12.38 -7.72 8.00
C ASP A 20 -13.32 -6.76 8.73
N ASP A 21 -13.39 -6.80 10.08
CA ASP A 21 -14.18 -5.82 10.87
C ASP A 21 -13.71 -4.38 10.64
N LEU A 22 -12.39 -4.16 10.46
CA LEU A 22 -11.86 -2.84 10.16
C LEU A 22 -12.29 -2.36 8.76
N CYS A 23 -12.21 -3.21 7.75
CA CYS A 23 -12.62 -2.90 6.38
C CYS A 23 -14.11 -2.57 6.30
N GLU A 24 -14.98 -3.39 6.91
CA GLU A 24 -16.42 -3.16 6.93
C GLU A 24 -16.79 -1.79 7.54
N ARG A 25 -16.10 -1.41 8.63
CA ARG A 25 -16.31 -0.09 9.27
C ARG A 25 -15.85 1.06 8.38
N LEU A 26 -14.74 0.90 7.67
CA LEU A 26 -14.22 1.92 6.75
C LEU A 26 -15.14 2.11 5.54
N GLU A 27 -15.66 1.03 4.97
CA GLU A 27 -16.63 1.06 3.87
C GLU A 27 -17.94 1.72 4.27
N SER A 28 -18.42 1.43 5.49
CA SER A 28 -19.60 2.08 6.06
C SER A 28 -19.38 3.60 6.22
N LEU A 29 -18.21 4.02 6.71
CA LEU A 29 -17.84 5.42 6.85
C LEU A 29 -17.69 6.14 5.50
N ALA A 30 -17.09 5.49 4.51
CA ALA A 30 -16.97 6.02 3.16
C ALA A 30 -18.35 6.24 2.52
N SER A 31 -19.25 5.26 2.65
CA SER A 31 -20.64 5.33 2.18
C SER A 31 -21.45 6.43 2.87
N ALA A 32 -21.13 6.74 4.13
CA ALA A 32 -21.73 7.84 4.89
C ALA A 32 -21.13 9.24 4.57
N GLY A 33 -20.23 9.33 3.57
CA GLY A 33 -19.64 10.60 3.13
C GLY A 33 -18.39 11.02 3.90
N GLY A 34 -17.75 10.11 4.64
CA GLY A 34 -16.39 10.25 5.20
C GLY A 34 -16.16 11.37 6.22
N SER A 35 -17.17 12.19 6.50
CA SER A 35 -17.03 13.47 7.22
C SER A 35 -16.75 13.31 8.72
N SER A 36 -16.84 12.08 9.25
CA SER A 36 -16.59 11.78 10.66
C SER A 36 -15.17 11.28 10.95
N VAL A 37 -14.34 11.07 9.92
CA VAL A 37 -12.94 10.66 10.10
C VAL A 37 -12.04 11.90 10.07
N ASP A 38 -11.30 12.12 11.14
CA ASP A 38 -10.31 13.19 11.20
C ASP A 38 -9.22 12.99 10.12
N ASP A 39 -8.85 14.05 9.41
CA ASP A 39 -7.89 13.99 8.29
C ASP A 39 -6.57 13.32 8.68
N ARG A 40 -6.07 13.62 9.89
CA ARG A 40 -4.83 13.01 10.38
C ARG A 40 -4.99 11.52 10.62
N GLN A 41 -6.15 11.07 11.10
CA GLN A 41 -6.45 9.65 11.26
C GLN A 41 -6.50 8.93 9.91
N ASN A 42 -7.18 9.53 8.92
CA ASN A 42 -7.24 9.00 7.55
C ASN A 42 -5.84 8.87 6.93
N ARG A 43 -5.03 9.92 7.01
CA ARG A 43 -3.64 9.92 6.51
C ARG A 43 -2.77 8.88 7.22
N ARG A 44 -2.96 8.68 8.53
CA ARG A 44 -2.23 7.66 9.30
C ARG A 44 -2.60 6.26 8.84
N LEU A 45 -3.88 5.98 8.61
CA LEU A 45 -4.37 4.70 8.10
C LEU A 45 -3.78 4.41 6.72
N PHE A 46 -3.92 5.35 5.79
CA PHE A 46 -3.38 5.23 4.44
C PHE A 46 -1.86 4.98 4.46
N THR A 47 -1.12 5.72 5.29
CA THR A 47 0.34 5.54 5.44
C THR A 47 0.70 4.13 5.90
N ALA A 48 -0.06 3.56 6.85
CA ALA A 48 0.18 2.21 7.35
C ALA A 48 -0.05 1.15 6.25
N ALA A 49 -1.21 1.21 5.56
CA ALA A 49 -1.54 0.30 4.48
C ALA A 49 -0.54 0.40 3.32
N PHE A 50 -0.17 1.62 2.92
CA PHE A 50 0.80 1.85 1.86
C PHE A 50 2.18 1.28 2.20
N ARG A 51 2.68 1.45 3.43
CA ARG A 51 3.97 0.90 3.85
C ARG A 51 3.96 -0.62 3.88
N LEU A 52 2.85 -1.23 4.28
CA LEU A 52 2.68 -2.68 4.24
C LEU A 52 2.74 -3.18 2.79
N LEU A 53 1.97 -2.57 1.90
CA LEU A 53 1.96 -2.92 0.46
C LEU A 53 3.36 -2.76 -0.16
N ALA A 54 4.03 -1.64 0.09
CA ALA A 54 5.37 -1.37 -0.41
C ALA A 54 6.39 -2.39 0.08
N ALA A 55 6.34 -2.78 1.36
CA ALA A 55 7.23 -3.80 1.91
C ALA A 55 7.06 -5.16 1.23
N ARG A 56 5.82 -5.58 0.97
CA ARG A 56 5.50 -6.83 0.26
C ARG A 56 5.98 -6.79 -1.19
N ALA A 57 5.74 -5.67 -1.88
CA ALA A 57 6.21 -5.47 -3.26
C ALA A 57 7.75 -5.52 -3.37
N ILE A 58 8.47 -4.87 -2.45
CA ILE A 58 9.94 -4.91 -2.39
C ILE A 58 10.46 -6.33 -2.11
N ALA A 59 9.73 -7.12 -1.31
CA ALA A 59 10.03 -8.52 -1.07
C ALA A 59 9.76 -9.44 -2.28
N GLY A 60 9.22 -8.90 -3.38
CA GLY A 60 8.88 -9.66 -4.58
C GLY A 60 7.57 -10.44 -4.48
N GLU A 61 6.76 -10.18 -3.45
CA GLU A 61 5.40 -10.73 -3.38
C GLU A 61 4.51 -10.01 -4.40
N THR A 62 4.01 -10.75 -5.38
CA THR A 62 2.95 -10.26 -6.27
C THR A 62 1.63 -10.34 -5.52
N SER A 63 1.30 -9.28 -4.77
CA SER A 63 -0.04 -9.04 -4.26
C SER A 63 -0.69 -8.00 -5.14
N GLU A 64 -1.82 -8.33 -5.75
CA GLU A 64 -2.68 -7.32 -6.33
C GLU A 64 -3.18 -6.42 -5.19
N PRO A 65 -3.08 -5.07 -5.33
CA PRO A 65 -3.38 -4.15 -4.24
C PRO A 65 -4.88 -3.99 -3.97
N PHE A 66 -5.72 -4.43 -4.91
CA PHE A 66 -7.17 -4.34 -4.82
C PHE A 66 -7.78 -5.74 -4.91
N VAL A 67 -8.86 -5.96 -4.16
CA VAL A 67 -9.70 -7.15 -4.30
C VAL A 67 -10.55 -7.03 -5.56
N ASP A 68 -11.07 -8.16 -6.05
CA ASP A 68 -12.04 -8.17 -7.14
C ASP A 68 -13.25 -7.29 -6.78
N ASP A 69 -13.76 -6.53 -7.75
CA ASP A 69 -14.94 -5.65 -7.60
C ASP A 69 -14.80 -4.54 -6.55
N ALA A 70 -13.58 -4.10 -6.23
CA ALA A 70 -13.30 -3.02 -5.26
C ALA A 70 -13.88 -1.63 -5.60
N GLY A 71 -14.59 -1.49 -6.73
CA GLY A 71 -15.12 -0.20 -7.20
C GLY A 71 -14.05 0.83 -7.61
N VAL A 72 -12.76 0.47 -7.55
CA VAL A 72 -11.64 1.32 -7.93
C VAL A 72 -11.46 1.28 -9.44
N ASN A 73 -11.67 2.42 -10.10
CA ASN A 73 -11.50 2.52 -11.54
C ASN A 73 -10.12 3.13 -11.91
N ALA A 74 -9.78 3.08 -13.20
CA ALA A 74 -8.50 3.57 -13.70
C ALA A 74 -8.26 5.06 -13.39
N THR A 75 -9.32 5.88 -13.34
CA THR A 75 -9.23 7.31 -12.99
C THR A 75 -8.81 7.47 -11.54
N ASP A 76 -9.40 6.70 -10.61
CA ASP A 76 -9.06 6.76 -9.18
C ASP A 76 -7.57 6.44 -8.97
N VAL A 77 -7.08 5.40 -9.67
CA VAL A 77 -5.66 5.01 -9.62
C VAL A 77 -4.76 6.13 -10.13
N VAL A 78 -5.08 6.74 -11.27
CA VAL A 78 -4.28 7.82 -11.84
C VAL A 78 -4.27 9.06 -10.94
N VAL A 79 -5.43 9.46 -10.42
CA VAL A 79 -5.55 10.62 -9.53
C VAL A 79 -4.72 10.41 -8.27
N VAL A 80 -4.90 9.29 -7.58
CA VAL A 80 -4.17 8.99 -6.34
C VAL A 80 -2.66 8.87 -6.62
N THR A 81 -2.27 8.21 -7.70
CA THR A 81 -0.84 8.08 -8.05
C THR A 81 -0.20 9.45 -8.32
N SER A 82 -0.85 10.32 -9.08
CA SER A 82 -0.35 11.68 -9.34
C SER A 82 -0.17 12.47 -8.05
N MET A 83 -1.16 12.43 -7.15
CA MET A 83 -1.05 13.08 -5.83
C MET A 83 0.15 12.56 -5.02
N LEU A 84 0.40 11.25 -5.05
CA LEU A 84 1.54 10.65 -4.34
C LEU A 84 2.88 11.10 -4.92
N LEU A 85 2.98 11.21 -6.25
CA LEU A 85 4.20 11.64 -6.93
C LEU A 85 4.49 13.12 -6.69
N GLU A 86 3.48 13.97 -6.80
CA GLU A 86 3.57 15.39 -6.45
C GLU A 86 4.06 15.57 -5.01
N GLN A 87 3.54 14.78 -4.06
CA GLN A 87 3.97 14.83 -2.66
C GLN A 87 5.46 14.46 -2.48
N GLN A 88 6.03 13.65 -3.36
CA GLN A 88 7.46 13.29 -3.36
C GLN A 88 8.31 14.21 -4.25
N ASN A 89 7.71 15.25 -4.84
CA ASN A 89 8.36 16.12 -5.81
C ASN A 89 8.95 15.33 -7.00
N LEU A 90 8.22 14.31 -7.45
CA LEU A 90 8.52 13.54 -8.64
C LEU A 90 7.52 13.89 -9.73
N GLU A 91 8.03 14.26 -10.90
CA GLU A 91 7.19 14.42 -12.08
C GLU A 91 6.90 13.06 -12.72
N VAL A 92 5.69 12.85 -13.26
CA VAL A 92 5.29 11.57 -13.90
C VAL A 92 6.28 11.17 -15.00
N PHE A 93 6.87 12.14 -15.70
CA PHE A 93 7.84 11.93 -16.76
C PHE A 93 9.20 11.40 -16.25
N GLU A 94 9.54 11.65 -14.98
CA GLU A 94 10.76 11.15 -14.34
C GLU A 94 10.65 9.68 -13.91
N LEU A 95 9.42 9.19 -13.67
CA LEU A 95 9.19 7.77 -13.37
C LEU A 95 9.53 6.85 -14.54
N ALA A 96 9.19 7.26 -15.77
CA ALA A 96 9.51 6.50 -16.97
C ALA A 96 11.04 6.33 -17.11
N LEU A 97 11.79 7.38 -16.75
CA LEU A 97 13.26 7.35 -16.72
C LEU A 97 13.78 6.40 -15.63
N TRP A 98 13.24 6.44 -14.41
CA TRP A 98 13.59 5.52 -13.33
C TRP A 98 13.30 4.04 -13.66
N GLN A 99 12.16 3.75 -14.29
CA GLN A 99 11.86 2.39 -14.77
C GLN A 99 12.82 1.95 -15.88
N SER A 100 13.24 2.85 -16.77
CA SER A 100 14.23 2.52 -17.81
C SER A 100 15.64 2.25 -17.26
N LEU A 101 15.99 2.85 -16.12
CA LEU A 101 17.33 2.75 -15.53
C LEU A 101 17.47 1.57 -14.55
N GLY A 102 16.36 0.99 -14.05
CA GLY A 102 16.43 -0.10 -13.05
C GLY A 102 15.28 -1.11 -13.02
N GLY A 103 14.26 -0.99 -13.88
CA GLY A 103 13.08 -1.85 -13.86
C GLY A 103 13.05 -2.83 -15.04
N ARG A 104 12.70 -4.10 -14.77
CA ARG A 104 12.31 -5.03 -15.84
C ARG A 104 11.18 -4.37 -16.66
N PRO A 105 11.30 -4.27 -18.00
CA PRO A 105 10.25 -3.68 -18.81
C PRO A 105 8.94 -4.44 -18.59
N TRP A 106 7.82 -3.72 -18.57
CA TRP A 106 6.50 -4.33 -18.58
C TRP A 106 6.35 -5.17 -19.86
N ILE A 107 6.44 -6.49 -19.73
CA ILE A 107 6.09 -7.41 -20.80
C ILE A 107 4.60 -7.66 -20.62
N GLY A 108 3.78 -6.88 -21.33
CA GLY A 108 2.36 -7.19 -21.44
C GLY A 108 2.20 -8.67 -21.81
N ARG A 109 1.43 -9.42 -21.03
CA ARG A 109 1.07 -10.78 -21.39
C ARG A 109 0.30 -10.70 -22.70
N VAL A 110 0.95 -11.12 -23.77
CA VAL A 110 0.27 -11.41 -25.04
C VAL A 110 -0.36 -12.78 -24.83
N GLU A 111 -1.68 -12.82 -24.71
CA GLU A 111 -2.46 -14.06 -24.86
C GLU A 111 -2.41 -14.54 -26.31
#